data_AF-A0A5E4JQL3-F1
#
_entry.id   AF-A0A5E4JQL3-F1
#
_cell.length_a   1.000
_cell.length_b   1.000
_cell.length_c   1.000
_cell.angle_alpha   90.00
_cell.angle_beta   90.00
_cell.angle_gamma   90.00
#
_symmetry.space_group_name_H-M   'P 1'
#
loop_
_entity.id
_entity.type
_entity.pdbx_description
1 polymer ?
#
loop_
_entity_poly.entity_id
_entity_poly.type
_entity_poly.pdbx_seq_one_letter_code
_entity_poly.pdbx_strand_id
1 'polypeptide(L)'
;MKHYAHTLSSWRRLKKLNPEIYETQKETAFRFSKEIHFWFDEFYGKKTNEFDYSFYPLSHREARHHSEGIEECVFVFTNKYGSEYSEIIQREAAKHIEADMHFIPQKRDYSKKDFWENWSLRYESFFHI
;
A
#
# COMPACT_ATOMS: atom_id res chain seq x y z
N MET A 1 -13.36 6.75 7.67
CA MET A 1 -13.50 5.53 8.50
C MET A 1 -12.78 4.29 7.95
N LYS A 2 -12.66 4.07 6.63
CA LYS A 2 -11.96 2.90 6.05
C LYS A 2 -10.47 2.78 6.41
N HIS A 3 -9.70 3.89 6.38
CA HIS A 3 -8.27 3.86 6.73
C HIS A 3 -8.02 3.36 8.16
N TYR A 4 -8.86 3.73 9.13
CA TYR A 4 -8.70 3.32 10.52
C TYR A 4 -8.86 1.81 10.73
N ALA A 5 -9.81 1.17 10.03
CA ALA A 5 -10.02 -0.27 10.10
C ALA A 5 -8.86 -1.06 9.47
N HIS A 6 -8.32 -0.56 8.35
CA HIS A 6 -7.14 -1.14 7.69
C HIS A 6 -5.86 -0.98 8.53
N THR A 7 -5.64 0.19 9.13
CA THR A 7 -4.50 0.39 10.03
C THR A 7 -4.60 -0.48 11.29
N LEU A 8 -5.80 -0.66 11.87
CA LEU A 8 -6.01 -1.56 13.02
C LEU A 8 -5.78 -3.04 12.70
N SER A 9 -6.14 -3.51 11.50
CA SER A 9 -5.91 -4.89 11.09
C SER A 9 -4.43 -5.16 10.83
N SER A 10 -3.73 -4.22 10.21
CA SER A 10 -2.27 -4.19 10.11
C SER A 10 -1.61 -4.19 11.48
N TRP A 11 -2.11 -3.37 12.42
CA TRP A 11 -1.64 -3.30 13.80
C TRP A 11 -1.70 -4.63 14.56
N ARG A 12 -2.85 -5.32 14.50
CA ARG A 12 -3.02 -6.64 15.14
C ARG A 12 -2.09 -7.69 14.54
N ARG A 13 -1.77 -7.60 13.25
CA ARG A 13 -0.84 -8.51 12.57
C ARG A 13 0.60 -8.26 12.94
N LEU A 14 0.99 -6.99 13.09
CA LEU A 14 2.33 -6.59 13.51
C LEU A 14 2.67 -7.18 14.88
N LYS A 15 1.72 -7.17 15.82
CA LYS A 15 1.82 -7.87 17.11
C LYS A 15 2.13 -9.36 16.97
N LYS A 16 1.46 -10.04 16.03
CA LYS A 16 1.59 -11.49 15.84
C LYS A 16 2.93 -11.86 15.20
N LEU A 17 3.43 -11.02 14.29
CA LEU A 17 4.60 -11.33 13.46
C LEU A 17 5.92 -10.85 14.08
N ASN A 18 5.90 -9.75 14.82
CA ASN A 18 7.10 -9.17 15.44
C ASN A 18 6.77 -8.74 16.88
N PRO A 19 6.58 -9.71 17.80
CA PRO A 19 6.17 -9.41 19.17
C PRO A 19 7.19 -8.52 19.90
N GLU A 20 8.49 -8.67 19.65
CA GLU A 20 9.52 -7.85 20.28
C GLU A 20 9.44 -6.36 19.88
N ILE A 21 9.28 -6.09 18.58
CA ILE A 21 9.10 -4.72 18.06
C ILE A 21 7.76 -4.15 18.51
N TYR A 22 6.73 -4.99 18.63
CA TYR A 22 5.45 -4.57 19.19
C TYR A 22 5.57 -4.16 20.66
N GLU A 23 6.28 -4.92 21.48
CA GLU A 23 6.40 -4.59 22.91
C GLU A 23 7.35 -3.41 23.16
N THR A 24 8.38 -3.22 22.34
CA THR A 24 9.42 -2.19 22.57
C THR A 24 9.27 -0.93 21.72
N GLN A 25 8.65 -1.01 20.55
CA GLN A 25 8.67 0.04 19.52
C GLN A 25 7.28 0.27 18.88
N LYS A 26 6.21 -0.08 19.61
CA LYS A 26 4.83 -0.01 19.06
C LYS A 26 4.46 1.33 18.46
N GLU A 27 4.83 2.43 19.09
CA GLU A 27 4.41 3.76 18.62
C GLU A 27 5.05 4.10 17.27
N THR A 28 6.33 3.75 17.10
CA THR A 28 7.04 3.88 15.83
C THR A 28 6.41 2.99 14.77
N ALA A 29 6.12 1.73 15.12
CA ALA A 29 5.48 0.78 14.21
C ALA A 29 4.09 1.23 13.75
N PHE A 30 3.29 1.76 14.66
CA PHE A 30 1.97 2.29 14.34
C PHE A 30 2.09 3.52 13.44
N ARG A 31 3.07 4.39 13.71
CA ARG A 31 3.29 5.61 12.95
C ARG A 31 3.67 5.32 11.51
N PHE A 32 4.69 4.49 11.25
CA PHE A 32 5.04 4.19 9.86
C PHE A 32 3.93 3.43 9.15
N SER A 33 3.20 2.52 9.82
CA SER A 33 2.08 1.79 9.20
C SER A 33 0.99 2.75 8.68
N LYS A 34 0.63 3.73 9.50
CA LYS A 34 -0.32 4.79 9.11
C LYS A 34 0.23 5.65 7.96
N GLU A 35 1.50 6.05 8.04
CA GLU A 35 2.12 6.88 7.02
C GLU A 35 2.31 6.14 5.69
N ILE A 36 2.58 4.84 5.69
CA ILE A 36 2.65 4.00 4.48
C ILE A 36 1.30 3.98 3.78
N HIS A 37 0.21 3.70 4.50
CA HIS A 37 -1.14 3.71 3.91
C HIS A 37 -1.44 5.07 3.30
N PHE A 38 -1.15 6.13 4.06
CA PHE A 38 -1.33 7.50 3.59
C PHE A 38 -0.45 7.82 2.39
N TRP A 39 0.77 7.30 2.31
CA TRP A 39 1.67 7.50 1.16
C TRP A 39 1.12 6.86 -0.12
N PHE A 40 0.54 5.66 -0.02
CA PHE A 40 -0.15 5.01 -1.14
C PHE A 40 -1.47 5.73 -1.50
N ASP A 41 -2.24 6.18 -0.51
CA ASP A 41 -3.55 6.83 -0.69
C ASP A 41 -3.44 8.28 -1.19
N GLU A 42 -2.48 9.06 -0.69
CA GLU A 42 -2.28 10.49 -1.03
C GLU A 42 -1.55 10.72 -2.36
N PHE A 43 -1.06 9.67 -3.02
CA PHE A 43 -0.49 9.84 -4.36
C PHE A 43 -1.52 10.41 -5.35
N TYR A 44 -2.81 10.23 -5.07
CA TYR A 44 -3.92 10.89 -5.78
C TYR A 44 -3.84 12.44 -5.76
N GLY A 45 -3.22 13.04 -4.74
CA GLY A 45 -3.20 14.50 -4.52
C GLY A 45 -1.90 15.21 -4.91
N LYS A 46 -0.79 14.48 -5.04
CA LYS A 46 0.46 15.07 -5.55
C LYS A 46 0.44 15.01 -7.07
N LYS A 47 0.12 16.14 -7.71
CA LYS A 47 0.39 16.40 -9.13
C LYS A 47 1.81 15.92 -9.47
N THR A 48 1.95 14.69 -9.91
CA THR A 48 3.19 14.23 -10.50
C THR A 48 3.15 14.75 -11.92
N ASN A 49 3.81 15.89 -12.14
CA ASN A 49 3.94 16.55 -13.44
C ASN A 49 4.60 15.67 -14.52
N GLU A 50 4.89 14.40 -14.23
CA GLU A 50 5.55 13.44 -15.11
C GLU A 50 4.60 12.42 -15.72
N PHE A 51 3.39 12.25 -15.17
CA PHE A 51 2.41 11.32 -15.71
C PHE A 51 1.03 11.98 -15.72
N ASP A 52 0.47 12.16 -16.91
CA ASP A 52 -0.93 12.58 -17.11
C ASP A 52 -1.87 11.44 -16.73
N TYR A 53 -1.83 11.06 -15.45
CA TYR A 53 -2.89 10.29 -14.85
C TYR A 53 -4.08 11.24 -14.73
N SER A 54 -4.82 11.37 -15.83
CA SER A 54 -6.13 12.02 -15.85
C SER A 54 -6.93 11.58 -14.61
N PHE A 55 -7.67 12.51 -14.01
CA PHE A 55 -8.33 12.43 -12.70
C PHE A 55 -9.31 11.23 -12.58
N TYR A 56 -8.75 10.03 -12.52
CA TYR A 56 -9.47 8.75 -12.52
C TYR A 56 -9.34 8.15 -11.12
N PRO A 57 -10.43 7.68 -10.49
CA PRO A 57 -10.41 7.16 -9.12
C PRO A 57 -9.41 6.03 -8.86
N LEU A 58 -8.87 5.41 -9.92
CA LEU A 58 -7.97 4.26 -9.87
C LEU A 58 -6.51 4.62 -10.20
N SER A 59 -6.25 5.88 -10.56
CA SER A 59 -4.91 6.39 -10.94
C SER A 59 -3.83 6.18 -9.88
N HIS A 60 -4.17 6.34 -8.59
CA HIS A 60 -3.21 6.07 -7.50
C HIS A 60 -2.82 4.60 -7.42
N ARG A 61 -3.74 3.70 -7.78
CA ARG A 61 -3.49 2.25 -7.81
C ARG A 61 -2.48 1.92 -8.91
N GLU A 62 -2.68 2.47 -10.10
CA GLU A 62 -1.74 2.33 -11.23
C GLU A 62 -0.35 2.86 -10.90
N ALA A 63 -0.31 4.01 -10.23
CA ALA A 63 0.95 4.73 -10.03
C ALA A 63 1.81 4.14 -8.91
N ARG A 64 1.20 3.50 -7.91
CA ARG A 64 1.91 3.04 -6.71
C ARG A 64 1.51 1.66 -6.18
N HIS A 65 0.33 1.12 -6.47
CA HIS A 65 -0.07 -0.21 -5.95
C HIS A 65 0.50 -1.38 -6.78
N HIS A 66 1.83 -1.41 -6.94
CA HIS A 66 2.57 -2.47 -7.62
C HIS A 66 3.90 -2.77 -6.91
N SER A 67 4.59 -3.83 -7.34
CA SER A 67 5.88 -4.27 -6.76
C SER A 67 6.93 -3.16 -6.67
N GLU A 68 7.08 -2.37 -7.72
CA GLU A 68 8.05 -1.28 -7.78
C GLU A 68 7.66 -0.13 -6.82
N GLY A 69 6.37 0.06 -6.57
CA GLY A 69 5.88 1.00 -5.56
C GLY A 69 6.18 0.53 -4.13
N ILE A 70 6.24 -0.79 -3.89
CA ILE A 70 6.73 -1.36 -2.62
C ILE A 70 8.21 -1.01 -2.44
N GLU A 71 9.03 -1.20 -3.47
CA GLU A 71 10.47 -0.89 -3.41
C GLU A 71 10.71 0.58 -3.08
N GLU A 72 9.98 1.50 -3.74
CA GLU A 72 10.04 2.92 -3.45
C GLU A 72 9.58 3.25 -2.02
N CYS A 73 8.47 2.66 -1.58
CA CYS A 73 7.97 2.82 -0.22
C CYS A 73 9.01 2.34 0.80
N VAL A 74 9.60 1.16 0.60
CA VAL A 74 10.64 0.61 1.47
C VAL A 74 11.83 1.55 1.53
N PHE A 75 12.31 2.06 0.40
CA PHE A 75 13.42 3.01 0.37
C PHE A 75 13.11 4.28 1.16
N VAL A 76 11.97 4.92 0.91
CA VAL A 76 11.57 6.17 1.57
C VAL A 76 11.46 5.98 3.09
N PHE A 77 10.75 4.94 3.52
CA PHE A 77 10.47 4.74 4.93
C PHE A 77 11.65 4.13 5.69
N THR A 78 12.50 3.33 5.04
CA THR A 78 13.74 2.84 5.65
C THR A 78 14.72 3.98 5.90
N ASN A 79 14.88 4.92 4.96
CA ASN A 79 15.71 6.11 5.17
C ASN A 79 15.16 7.03 6.27
N LYS A 80 13.84 7.03 6.49
CA LYS A 80 13.18 7.85 7.52
C LYS A 80 13.24 7.23 8.92
N TYR A 81 13.03 5.92 9.02
CA TYR A 81 12.86 5.23 10.31
C TYR A 81 14.06 4.38 10.74
N GLY A 82 14.92 3.98 9.81
CA GLY A 82 16.08 3.11 10.06
C GLY A 82 15.98 1.77 9.34
N SER A 83 17.15 1.19 9.06
CA SER A 83 17.31 -0.12 8.39
C SER A 83 16.68 -1.28 9.13
N GLU A 84 16.62 -1.20 10.46
CA GLU A 84 16.02 -2.20 11.35
C GLU A 84 14.52 -2.38 11.13
N TYR A 85 13.85 -1.41 10.49
CA TYR A 85 12.42 -1.49 10.17
C TYR A 85 12.13 -1.95 8.74
N SER A 86 13.15 -2.07 7.88
CA SER A 86 13.00 -2.32 6.44
C SER A 86 12.10 -3.51 6.12
N GLU A 87 12.31 -4.64 6.81
CA GLU A 87 11.51 -5.86 6.63
C GLU A 87 10.04 -5.66 6.99
N ILE A 88 9.74 -4.92 8.06
CA ILE A 88 8.36 -4.67 8.48
C ILE A 88 7.68 -3.68 7.54
N ILE A 89 8.40 -2.64 7.13
CA ILE A 89 7.92 -1.67 6.14
C ILE A 89 7.56 -2.39 4.84
N GLN A 90 8.44 -3.27 4.35
CA GLN A 90 8.20 -4.05 3.14
C GLN A 90 6.95 -4.92 3.26
N ARG A 91 6.82 -5.64 4.38
CA ARG A 91 5.64 -6.49 4.64
C ARG A 91 4.36 -5.67 4.69
N GLU A 92 4.39 -4.49 5.29
CA GLU A 92 3.17 -3.69 5.43
C GLU A 92 2.78 -3.01 4.12
N ALA A 93 3.74 -2.54 3.33
CA ALA A 93 3.50 -2.05 1.97
C ALA A 93 2.92 -3.16 1.06
N ALA A 94 3.48 -4.36 1.09
CA ALA A 94 3.00 -5.51 0.32
C ALA A 94 1.55 -5.87 0.68
N LYS A 95 1.24 -5.93 1.99
CA LYS A 95 -0.11 -6.25 2.47
C LYS A 95 -1.13 -5.18 2.14
N HIS A 96 -0.74 -3.90 2.16
CA HIS A 96 -1.62 -2.81 1.77
C HIS A 96 -2.09 -3.02 0.32
N ILE A 97 -1.16 -3.28 -0.59
CA ILE A 97 -1.46 -3.55 -2.01
C ILE A 97 -2.28 -4.84 -2.16
N GLU A 98 -1.89 -5.92 -1.49
CA GLU A 98 -2.61 -7.19 -1.58
C GLU A 98 -4.04 -7.11 -1.01
N ALA A 99 -4.28 -6.31 0.03
CA ALA A 99 -5.64 -6.09 0.55
C ALA A 99 -6.55 -5.37 -0.45
N ASP A 100 -5.95 -4.54 -1.29
CA ASP A 100 -6.61 -3.69 -2.26
C ASP A 100 -6.75 -4.36 -3.65
N MET A 101 -5.83 -5.26 -4.00
CA MET A 101 -5.71 -5.87 -5.33
C MET A 101 -5.84 -7.41 -5.31
N HIS A 102 -5.78 -8.06 -4.15
CA HIS A 102 -5.73 -9.52 -3.93
C HIS A 102 -4.50 -10.24 -4.49
N PHE A 103 -3.57 -9.50 -5.08
CA PHE A 103 -2.24 -9.91 -5.53
C PHE A 103 -1.38 -8.65 -5.63
N ILE A 104 -0.08 -8.80 -5.84
CA ILE A 104 0.82 -7.66 -6.06
C ILE A 104 1.12 -7.59 -7.55
N PRO A 105 0.56 -6.62 -8.30
CA PRO A 105 0.85 -6.48 -9.72
C PRO A 105 2.25 -5.90 -9.93
N GLN A 106 2.74 -5.97 -11.16
CA GLN A 106 3.90 -5.20 -11.61
C GLN A 106 3.43 -3.95 -12.35
N LYS A 107 4.23 -2.88 -12.36
CA LYS A 107 3.85 -1.62 -13.03
C LYS A 107 3.46 -1.83 -14.49
N ARG A 108 4.13 -2.76 -15.17
CA ARG A 108 3.85 -3.13 -16.56
C ARG A 108 2.47 -3.75 -16.79
N ASP A 109 1.86 -4.34 -15.76
CA ASP A 109 0.57 -5.04 -15.91
C ASP A 109 -0.58 -4.07 -16.17
N TYR A 110 -0.50 -2.83 -15.69
CA TYR A 110 -1.50 -1.77 -15.93
C TYR A 110 -1.62 -1.34 -17.40
N SER A 111 -0.67 -1.71 -18.26
CA SER A 111 -0.78 -1.48 -19.71
C SER A 111 -1.59 -2.56 -20.44
N LYS A 112 -1.91 -3.68 -19.77
CA LYS A 112 -2.57 -4.83 -20.40
C LYS A 112 -4.08 -4.71 -20.26
N LYS A 113 -4.82 -4.78 -21.36
CA LYS A 113 -6.29 -4.78 -21.35
C LYS A 113 -6.87 -5.88 -20.44
N ASP A 114 -6.32 -7.09 -20.57
CA ASP A 114 -6.75 -8.26 -19.79
C ASP A 114 -6.57 -8.07 -18.28
N PHE A 115 -5.59 -7.27 -17.86
CA PHE A 115 -5.41 -6.94 -16.45
C PHE A 115 -6.64 -6.19 -15.93
N TRP A 116 -7.07 -5.16 -16.66
CA TRP A 116 -8.24 -4.35 -16.32
C TRP A 116 -9.54 -5.13 -16.38
N GLU A 117 -9.71 -6.01 -17.36
CA GLU A 117 -10.90 -6.86 -17.47
C GLU A 117 -11.00 -7.85 -16.31
N ASN A 118 -9.89 -8.51 -15.93
CA ASN A 118 -9.87 -9.43 -14.80
C ASN A 118 -10.01 -8.73 -13.45
N TRP A 119 -9.53 -7.48 -13.37
CA TRP A 119 -9.59 -6.69 -12.15
C TRP A 119 -10.95 -6.00 -11.96
N SER A 120 -11.57 -5.46 -13.03
CA SER A 120 -12.91 -4.85 -12.99
C SER A 120 -13.99 -5.86 -12.63
N LEU A 121 -13.91 -7.10 -13.15
CA LEU A 121 -14.82 -8.18 -12.80
C LEU A 121 -14.78 -8.53 -11.31
N ARG A 122 -13.61 -8.37 -10.66
CA ARG A 122 -13.50 -8.55 -9.21
C ARG A 122 -14.01 -7.32 -8.45
N TYR A 123 -13.82 -6.12 -8.97
CA TYR A 123 -14.24 -4.86 -8.34
C TYR A 123 -15.76 -4.64 -8.39
N GLU A 124 -16.44 -5.01 -9.49
CA GLU A 124 -17.90 -4.90 -9.62
C GLU A 124 -18.65 -5.73 -8.55
N SER A 125 -18.07 -6.85 -8.12
CA SER A 125 -18.63 -7.67 -7.03
C SER A 125 -18.60 -6.99 -5.65
N PHE A 126 -17.83 -5.91 -5.47
CA PHE A 126 -17.73 -5.16 -4.20
C PHE A 126 -18.69 -3.97 -4.10
N PHE A 127 -19.30 -3.51 -5.19
CA PHE A 127 -20.24 -2.38 -5.21
C PHE A 127 -21.71 -2.78 -5.33
N HIS A 128 -22.00 -4.09 -5.37
CA HIS A 128 -23.36 -4.65 -5.32
C HIS A 128 -23.72 -5.18 -3.91
N ILE A 129 -23.49 -4.35 -2.87
CA ILE A 129 -24.07 -4.51 -1.53
C ILE A 129 -24.74 -3.22 -1.10
#